data_AF-A0A5D3YQZ3-F1
#
_entry.id   AF-A0A5D3YQZ3-F1
#
_cell.length_a   1.000
_cell.length_b   1.000
_cell.length_c   1.000
_cell.angle_alpha   90.00
_cell.angle_beta   90.00
_cell.angle_gamma   90.00
#
_symmetry.space_group_name_H-M   'P 1'
#
loop_
_entity.id
_entity.type
_entity.pdbx_description
1 polymer ?
#
loop_
_entity_poly.entity_id
_entity_poly.type
_entity_poly.pdbx_seq_one_letter_code
_entity_poly.pdbx_strand_id
1 'polypeptide(L)' 'MPTDEKGNQFVEVSNVRVTYVSKKSRKGIKDWSKGDVLRIQAYRGNGNALHQGPELDLKEPDTILELIEALSRLIRGKEN' A
#
# COMPACT_ATOMS: atom_id res chain seq x y z
N MET A 1 8.98 12.68 1.11
CA MET A 1 7.99 11.84 0.40
C MET A 1 6.73 12.64 0.18
N PRO A 2 6.05 12.50 -0.96
CA PRO A 2 4.78 13.19 -1.21
C PRO A 2 3.69 12.68 -0.25
N THR A 3 2.68 13.52 -0.03
CA THR A 3 1.54 13.23 0.87
C THR A 3 0.22 13.41 0.15
N ASP A 4 -0.76 12.56 0.45
CA ASP A 4 -2.12 12.70 -0.07
C ASP A 4 -2.88 13.84 0.63
N GLU A 5 -4.10 14.12 0.16
CA GLU A 5 -4.99 15.14 0.74
C GLU A 5 -5.38 14.84 2.22
N LYS A 6 -5.12 13.62 2.69
CA LYS A 6 -5.37 13.17 4.07
C LYS A 6 -4.10 13.14 4.91
N GLY A 7 -2.96 13.60 4.37
CA GLY A 7 -1.67 13.64 5.04
C GLY A 7 -0.92 12.31 5.11
N ASN A 8 -1.36 11.28 4.39
CA ASN A 8 -0.67 9.99 4.35
C ASN A 8 0.51 10.04 3.38
N GLN A 9 1.64 9.47 3.77
CA GLN A 9 2.81 9.34 2.89
C GLN A 9 2.55 8.29 1.81
N PHE A 10 2.98 8.57 0.59
CA PHE A 10 2.88 7.61 -0.51
C PHE A 10 4.12 7.62 -1.40
N VAL A 11 4.28 6.53 -2.15
CA VAL A 11 5.24 6.38 -3.23
C VAL A 11 4.53 5.83 -4.47
N GLU A 12 5.09 6.08 -5.65
CA GLU A 12 4.50 5.66 -6.92
C GLU A 12 5.52 4.86 -7.73
N VAL A 13 5.05 3.76 -8.31
CA VAL A 13 5.83 2.92 -9.22
C VAL A 13 4.93 2.59 -10.42
N SER A 14 5.29 3.09 -11.60
CA SER A 14 4.44 2.99 -12.80
C SER A 14 3.03 3.54 -12.53
N ASN A 15 1.97 2.75 -12.79
CA ASN A 15 0.58 3.14 -12.52
C ASN A 15 0.10 2.77 -11.10
N VAL A 16 0.99 2.35 -10.20
CA VAL A 16 0.65 1.93 -8.84
C VAL A 16 1.10 2.98 -7.82
N ARG A 17 0.18 3.38 -6.95
CA ARG A 17 0.45 4.16 -5.74
C ARG A 17 0.42 3.25 -4.52
N VAL A 18 1.46 3.33 -3.70
CA VAL A 18 1.55 2.65 -2.41
C VAL A 18 1.51 3.71 -1.31
N THR A 19 0.51 3.65 -0.44
CA THR A 19 0.27 4.63 0.62
C THR A 19 0.40 3.98 1.98
N TYR A 20 1.19 4.57 2.87
CA TYR A 20 1.23 4.20 4.28
C TYR A 20 0.12 4.94 5.03
N VAL A 21 -0.84 4.19 5.58
CA VAL A 21 -2.01 4.75 6.26
C VAL A 21 -1.93 4.41 7.75
N SER A 22 -1.70 5.43 8.58
CA SER A 22 -1.66 5.22 10.03
C SER A 22 -3.05 4.94 10.58
N LYS A 23 -3.16 3.99 11.52
CA LYS A 23 -4.35 3.76 12.35
C LYS A 23 -4.91 5.06 12.93
N LYS A 24 -4.05 5.98 13.37
CA LYS A 24 -4.48 7.25 13.98
C LYS A 24 -5.26 8.14 13.00
N SER A 25 -5.01 8.02 11.70
CA SER A 25 -5.72 8.79 10.66
C SER A 25 -7.01 8.11 10.18
N ARG A 26 -7.25 6.84 10.56
CA ARG A 26 -8.44 6.07 10.19
C ARG A 26 -9.56 6.33 11.22
N LYS A 27 -10.68 6.94 10.78
CA LYS A 27 -11.87 7.20 11.62
C LYS A 27 -13.06 6.37 11.15
N GLY A 28 -13.72 5.65 12.07
CA GLY A 28 -15.05 5.07 11.87
C GLY A 28 -15.13 3.54 11.79
N ILE A 29 -16.36 3.05 11.57
CA ILE A 29 -16.80 1.63 11.60
C ILE A 29 -16.12 0.69 10.59
N LYS A 30 -15.38 1.24 9.60
CA LYS A 30 -14.68 0.48 8.55
C LYS A 30 -13.22 0.18 8.87
N ASP A 31 -12.81 0.40 10.11
CA ASP A 31 -11.47 0.06 10.59
C ASP A 31 -11.38 -1.44 10.93
N TRP A 32 -11.09 -2.24 9.90
CA TRP A 32 -10.98 -3.70 10.04
C TRP A 32 -9.62 -4.14 10.61
N SER A 33 -8.56 -3.36 10.37
CA SER A 33 -7.19 -3.64 10.84
C SER A 33 -6.97 -3.00 12.21
N LYS A 34 -6.34 -3.75 13.13
CA LYS A 34 -5.98 -3.22 14.46
C LYS A 34 -4.69 -2.37 14.44
N GLY A 35 -3.98 -2.29 13.32
CA GLY A 35 -2.66 -1.65 13.16
C GLY A 35 -2.62 -0.60 12.05
N ASP A 36 -1.43 -0.19 11.64
CA ASP A 36 -1.27 0.62 10.43
C ASP A 36 -1.45 -0.27 9.19
N VAL A 37 -1.73 0.30 8.03
CA VAL A 37 -1.90 -0.47 6.79
C VAL A 37 -1.10 0.11 5.63
N LEU A 38 -0.64 -0.78 4.75
CA LEU A 38 -0.09 -0.41 3.44
C LEU A 38 -1.19 -0.56 2.39
N ARG A 39 -1.67 0.56 1.85
CA ARG A 39 -2.69 0.54 0.79
C ARG A 39 -2.02 0.56 -0.57
N ILE A 40 -2.40 -0.36 -1.44
CA ILE A 40 -1.88 -0.46 -2.81
C ILE A 40 -3.02 -0.16 -3.78
N GLN A 41 -2.92 0.95 -4.52
CA GLN A 41 -3.95 1.39 -5.47
C GLN A 41 -3.32 1.56 -6.86
N ALA A 42 -4.13 1.40 -7.90
CA ALA A 42 -3.69 1.67 -9.27
C ALA A 42 -4.53 2.79 -9.90
N TYR A 43 -3.88 3.61 -10.72
CA TYR A 43 -4.54 4.53 -11.63
C TYR A 43 -5.18 3.76 -12.79
N ARG A 44 -6.39 4.15 -13.20
CA ARG A 44 -7.04 3.61 -14.40
C ARG A 44 -7.13 4.68 -15.49
N GLY A 45 -6.79 4.28 -16.72
CA GLY A 45 -6.84 5.14 -17.90
C GLY A 45 -5.82 6.28 -17.87
N ASN A 46 -6.12 7.38 -18.54
CA ASN A 46 -5.24 8.55 -18.69
C ASN A 46 -5.44 9.60 -17.58
N GLY A 47 -5.86 9.21 -16.38
CA GLY A 47 -6.22 10.15 -15.31
C GLY A 47 -5.74 9.76 -13.91
N ASN A 48 -5.92 10.68 -12.96
CA ASN A 48 -5.47 10.55 -11.56
C ASN A 48 -6.50 9.86 -10.65
N ALA A 49 -7.50 9.19 -11.22
CA ALA A 49 -8.53 8.51 -10.45
C ALA A 49 -7.98 7.19 -9.87
N LEU A 50 -7.80 7.16 -8.54
CA LEU A 50 -7.42 5.97 -7.80
C LEU A 50 -8.67 5.11 -7.52
N HIS A 51 -8.60 3.84 -7.89
CA HIS A 51 -9.63 2.88 -7.49
C HIS A 51 -9.39 2.38 -6.07
N GLN A 52 -10.44 1.86 -5.42
CA GLN A 52 -10.25 1.11 -4.18
C GLN A 52 -9.27 -0.03 -4.43
N GLY A 53 -8.26 -0.09 -3.58
CA GLY A 53 -7.20 -1.07 -3.66
C GLY A 53 -7.04 -1.80 -2.32
N PRO A 54 -6.38 -2.96 -2.33
CA PRO A 54 -6.18 -3.75 -1.13
C PRO A 54 -5.38 -2.97 -0.08
N GLU A 55 -5.65 -3.32 1.17
CA GLU A 55 -4.90 -2.87 2.34
C GLU A 55 -4.20 -4.09 2.96
N LEU A 56 -2.89 -4.00 3.11
CA LEU A 56 -2.08 -4.97 3.85
C LEU A 56 -1.95 -4.51 5.29
N ASP A 57 -2.35 -5.37 6.23
CA ASP A 57 -2.24 -5.12 7.67
C ASP A 57 -0.78 -5.19 8.13
N LEU A 58 -0.24 -4.09 8.66
CA LEU A 58 1.14 -4.01 9.15
C LEU A 58 1.17 -4.37 10.63
N LYS A 59 0.95 -5.67 10.90
CA LYS A 59 0.91 -6.20 12.27
C LYS A 59 2.26 -6.11 12.95
N GLU A 60 3.32 -6.39 12.20
CA GLU A 60 4.70 -6.39 12.67
C GLU A 60 5.52 -5.35 11.89
N PRO A 61 6.60 -4.79 12.49
CA PRO A 61 7.48 -3.85 11.81
C PRO A 61 8.06 -4.41 10.49
N ASP A 62 8.27 -5.72 10.43
CA ASP A 62 8.97 -6.38 9.33
C ASP A 62 8.06 -6.79 8.16
N THR A 63 6.73 -6.64 8.27
CA THR A 63 5.77 -7.08 7.24
C THR A 63 6.05 -6.45 5.86
N ILE A 64 6.56 -5.22 5.80
CA ILE A 64 6.94 -4.58 4.52
C ILE A 64 8.16 -5.27 3.91
N LEU A 65 9.14 -5.65 4.72
CA LEU A 65 10.34 -6.36 4.25
C LEU A 65 9.98 -7.76 3.75
N GLU A 66 9.10 -8.47 4.44
CA GLU A 66 8.56 -9.76 4.01
C GLU A 66 7.85 -9.66 2.66
N LEU A 67 7.07 -8.59 2.43
CA LEU A 67 6.44 -8.34 1.13
C LEU A 67 7.48 -8.14 0.03
N ILE A 68 8.52 -7.33 0.28
CA ILE A 68 9.60 -7.09 -0.69
C ILE A 68 10.34 -8.38 -1.03
N GLU A 69 10.62 -9.21 -0.02
CA GLU A 69 11.24 -10.51 -0.20
C GLU A 69 10.35 -11.45 -1.04
N ALA A 70 9.06 -11.52 -0.74
CA ALA A 70 8.10 -12.33 -1.48
C ALA A 70 8.03 -11.92 -2.97
N LEU A 71 7.97 -10.61 -3.25
CA LEU A 71 8.00 -10.08 -4.62
C LEU A 71 9.32 -10.44 -5.34
N SER A 72 10.45 -10.34 -4.64
CA SER A 72 11.76 -10.70 -5.18
C SER A 72 11.85 -12.18 -5.55
N ARG A 73 11.32 -13.07 -4.70
CA ARG A 73 11.24 -14.52 -4.97
C ARG A 73 10.38 -14.81 -6.20
N LEU A 74 9.24 -14.12 -6.37
CA LEU A 74 8.38 -14.29 -7.54
C LEU A 74 9.06 -13.91 -8.86
N ILE A 75 9.92 -12.89 -8.85
CA ILE A 75 10.69 -12.49 -10.04
C ILE A 75 11.73 -13.56 -10.38
N ARG A 76 12.54 -13.97 -9.40
CA ARG A 76 13.60 -14.98 -9.62
C ARG A 76 13.04 -16.36 -9.97
N GLY A 77 11.90 -16.73 -9.41
CA GLY A 77 11.23 -17.99 -9.72
C GLY A 77 10.63 -18.06 -11.13
N LYS A 78 10.46 -16.92 -11.81
CA LYS A 78 10.05 -16.85 -13.23
C LYS A 78 11.21 -16.99 -14.21
N GLU A 79 12.45 -16.90 -13.73
CA GLU A 79 13.66 -17.00 -14.55
C GLU A 79 14.23 -18.43 -14.64
N ASN A 80 13.58 -19.40 -13.98
CA ASN A 80 13.83 -20.84 -14.09
C ASN A 80 12.68 -21.54 -14.82
#